data_AF-A0A2M9ZEZ4-F1
#
_entry.id   AF-A0A2M9ZEZ4-F1
#
_cell.length_a   1.000
_cell.length_b   1.000
_cell.length_c   1.000
_cell.angle_alpha   90.00
_cell.angle_beta   90.00
_cell.angle_gamma   90.00
#
_symmetry.space_group_name_H-M   'P 1'
#
loop_
_entity.id
_entity.type
_entity.pdbx_description
1 polymer ?
#
loop_
_entity_poly.entity_id
_entity_poly.type
_entity_poly.pdbx_seq_one_letter_code
_entity_poly.pdbx_strand_id
1 'polypeptide(L)'
;MHSLGRAILLISFLAVVGLSCSDSKNTDLATQLGIGDPVITEIDPPSGAPPIGATAGTSVTIKGRLFTPDVNLTKVTFNGVAATVLTATSTEITTTVPAGASTGTLFVSKGGVVYCDPDNGSAASNCYGRKFYIDCYKSFNNQYGDEFGVSYPNSKTFQITGQTGTKALRIDLNPDGPTNVKIACDTLLIYTLFSKTCSQTNVGTFTDTSTWVYQPTLSFPSYYTVQMFVTAGQGNCEISFP
;
A
#
# COMPACT_ATOMS: atom_id res chain seq x y z
N MET A 1 23.46 72.77 55.15
CA MET A 1 24.82 72.49 55.66
C MET A 1 24.77 71.16 56.40
N HIS A 2 25.77 70.28 56.16
CA HIS A 2 25.96 68.92 56.70
C HIS A 2 24.99 67.84 56.19
N SER A 3 25.39 66.62 55.87
CA SER A 3 26.70 65.99 55.65
C SER A 3 26.45 64.61 55.04
N LEU A 4 27.33 64.16 54.15
CA LEU A 4 27.42 62.80 53.62
C LEU A 4 27.62 61.74 54.73
N GLY A 5 27.17 60.51 54.45
CA GLY A 5 27.61 59.30 55.15
C GLY A 5 27.13 58.03 54.44
N ARG A 6 28.00 57.43 53.63
CA ARG A 6 27.79 56.19 52.84
C ARG A 6 27.82 54.93 53.72
N ALA A 7 27.21 53.87 53.15
CA ALA A 7 27.66 52.47 53.10
C ALA A 7 26.77 51.45 53.84
N ILE A 8 25.98 50.69 53.07
CA ILE A 8 25.59 49.32 53.42
C ILE A 8 25.72 48.44 52.17
N LEU A 9 26.69 47.53 52.22
CA LEU A 9 26.85 46.35 51.36
C LEU A 9 25.76 45.33 51.72
N LEU A 10 25.16 44.67 50.72
CA LEU A 10 24.72 43.26 50.76
C LEU A 10 24.20 42.87 49.37
N ILE A 11 25.08 42.28 48.55
CA ILE A 11 24.68 41.63 47.30
C ILE A 11 24.09 40.27 47.67
N SER A 12 22.76 40.18 47.65
CA SER A 12 22.02 38.94 47.81
C SER A 12 22.10 38.12 46.52
N PHE A 13 22.98 37.11 46.50
CA PHE A 13 23.00 36.05 45.49
C PHE A 13 21.77 35.15 45.70
N LEU A 14 20.70 35.40 44.94
CA LEU A 14 19.54 34.51 44.88
C LEU A 14 19.88 33.38 43.90
N ALA A 15 20.41 32.27 44.43
CA ALA A 15 20.60 31.04 43.67
C ALA A 15 19.22 30.44 43.37
N VAL A 16 18.67 30.73 42.18
CA VAL A 16 17.54 30.00 41.65
C VAL A 16 18.05 28.63 41.24
N VAL A 17 17.85 27.67 42.14
CA VAL A 17 18.00 26.24 41.86
C VAL A 17 17.02 25.93 40.73
N GLY A 18 17.54 25.79 39.51
CA GLY A 18 16.76 25.24 38.42
C GLY A 18 16.35 23.83 38.81
N LEU A 19 15.06 23.61 39.03
CA LEU A 19 14.49 22.28 38.96
C LEU A 19 14.72 21.78 37.53
N SER A 20 15.85 21.09 37.32
CA SER A 20 16.03 20.24 36.17
C SER A 20 15.16 19.01 36.43
N CYS A 21 13.91 19.07 35.98
CA CYS A 21 13.14 17.86 35.74
C CYS A 21 13.89 17.09 34.66
N SER A 22 14.62 16.06 35.09
CA SER A 22 15.08 15.02 34.18
C SER A 22 13.83 14.34 33.65
N ASP A 23 13.46 14.60 32.40
CA ASP A 23 12.45 13.86 31.66
C ASP A 23 12.94 12.40 31.54
N SER A 24 12.73 11.63 32.61
CA SER A 24 12.69 10.19 32.52
C SER A 24 11.43 9.86 31.72
N LYS A 25 11.59 9.81 30.39
CA LYS A 25 10.57 9.27 29.50
C LYS A 25 10.39 7.80 29.85
N ASN A 26 9.49 7.51 30.79
CA ASN A 26 8.87 6.21 30.92
C ASN A 26 8.02 5.98 29.67
N THR A 27 8.67 5.58 28.57
CA THR A 27 8.06 5.19 27.30
C THR A 27 7.21 3.91 27.39
N ASP A 28 7.12 3.32 28.59
CA ASP A 28 6.42 2.07 28.85
C ASP A 28 4.94 2.29 29.18
N LEU A 29 4.60 3.29 30.01
CA LEU A 29 3.22 3.46 30.49
C LEU A 29 2.27 3.98 29.39
N ALA A 30 2.73 4.89 28.51
CA ALA A 30 1.90 5.33 27.38
C ALA A 30 1.64 4.20 26.37
N THR A 31 2.62 3.30 26.21
CA THR A 31 2.52 2.11 25.37
C THR A 31 1.59 1.06 25.98
N GLN A 32 1.64 0.89 27.30
CA GLN A 32 0.78 -0.01 28.05
C GLN A 32 -0.66 0.50 28.19
N LEU A 33 -0.87 1.82 28.19
CA LEU A 33 -2.18 2.47 28.28
C LEU A 33 -2.79 2.81 26.90
N GLY A 34 -2.10 2.52 25.79
CA GLY A 34 -2.60 2.79 24.43
C GLY A 34 -2.83 4.28 24.14
N ILE A 35 -2.06 5.17 24.79
CA ILE A 35 -2.16 6.62 24.65
C ILE A 35 -1.24 7.09 23.52
N GLY A 36 -1.77 7.92 22.62
CA GLY A 36 -1.11 8.34 21.37
C GLY A 36 -1.59 7.54 20.15
N ASP A 37 -1.25 8.03 18.96
CA ASP A 37 -1.69 7.42 17.71
C ASP A 37 -0.94 6.11 17.45
N PRO A 38 -1.60 5.08 16.88
CA PRO A 38 -0.90 3.89 16.44
C PRO A 38 0.19 4.28 15.44
N VAL A 39 1.25 3.47 15.32
CA VAL A 39 2.29 3.69 14.32
C VAL A 39 2.63 2.37 13.66
N ILE A 40 2.52 2.30 12.34
CA ILE A 40 2.91 1.14 11.54
C ILE A 40 4.39 1.26 11.19
N THR A 41 5.21 0.32 11.64
CA THR A 41 6.65 0.26 11.29
C THR A 41 6.93 -0.71 10.16
N GLU A 42 6.10 -1.74 9.98
CA GLU A 42 6.25 -2.77 8.94
C GLU A 42 4.90 -3.37 8.55
N ILE A 43 4.76 -3.72 7.27
CA ILE A 43 3.68 -4.57 6.76
C ILE A 43 4.35 -5.72 6.01
N ASP A 44 4.05 -6.95 6.41
CA ASP A 44 4.59 -8.16 5.82
C ASP A 44 3.46 -9.16 5.48
N PRO A 45 3.30 -9.57 4.20
CA PRO A 45 3.98 -9.04 3.03
C PRO A 45 3.55 -7.58 2.71
N PRO A 46 4.38 -6.78 1.99
CA PRO A 46 4.04 -5.40 1.63
C PRO A 46 2.93 -5.28 0.56
N SER A 47 2.53 -6.41 -0.03
CA SER A 47 1.45 -6.53 -1.00
C SER A 47 0.66 -7.83 -0.78
N GLY A 48 -0.57 -7.87 -1.28
CA GLY A 48 -1.41 -9.05 -1.13
C GLY A 48 -2.59 -9.11 -2.08
N ALA A 49 -3.11 -10.32 -2.22
CA ALA A 49 -4.27 -10.66 -3.03
C ALA A 49 -5.56 -10.62 -2.20
N PRO A 50 -6.66 -10.04 -2.70
CA PRO A 50 -7.98 -10.26 -2.15
C PRO A 50 -8.46 -11.69 -2.47
N PRO A 51 -9.46 -12.20 -1.75
CA PRO A 51 -10.09 -13.46 -2.10
C PRO A 51 -10.81 -13.35 -3.45
N ILE A 52 -10.58 -14.30 -4.35
CA ILE A 52 -11.26 -14.44 -5.65
C ILE A 52 -11.56 -15.92 -5.87
N GLY A 53 -12.83 -16.26 -6.12
CA GLY A 53 -13.25 -17.65 -6.27
C GLY A 53 -12.95 -18.46 -5.01
N ALA A 54 -12.15 -19.52 -5.16
CA ALA A 54 -11.73 -20.39 -4.06
C ALA A 54 -10.43 -19.93 -3.36
N THR A 55 -9.74 -18.91 -3.91
CA THR A 55 -8.48 -18.42 -3.34
C THR A 55 -8.77 -17.52 -2.14
N ALA A 56 -8.14 -17.81 -1.01
CA ALA A 56 -8.23 -16.99 0.20
C ALA A 56 -7.47 -15.65 0.04
N GLY A 57 -7.89 -14.64 0.80
CA GLY A 57 -7.16 -13.38 0.90
C GLY A 57 -5.78 -13.60 1.54
N THR A 58 -4.80 -12.78 1.14
CA THR A 58 -3.46 -12.83 1.73
C THR A 58 -3.52 -12.47 3.21
N SER A 59 -2.93 -13.31 4.07
CA SER A 59 -2.67 -12.97 5.46
C SER A 59 -1.58 -11.93 5.54
N VAL A 60 -1.81 -10.88 6.32
CA VAL A 60 -0.91 -9.73 6.48
C VAL A 60 -0.61 -9.55 7.97
N THR A 61 0.67 -9.47 8.29
CA THR A 61 1.17 -9.08 9.60
C THR A 61 1.59 -7.62 9.57
N ILE A 62 1.02 -6.82 10.46
CA ILE A 62 1.30 -5.40 10.61
C ILE A 62 2.05 -5.23 11.93
N LYS A 63 3.31 -4.80 11.87
CA LYS A 63 4.10 -4.49 13.07
C LYS A 63 4.13 -2.99 13.32
N GLY A 64 4.23 -2.64 14.59
CA GLY A 64 4.18 -1.25 15.01
C GLY A 64 4.28 -1.06 16.51
N ARG A 65 3.68 0.04 16.96
CA ARG A 65 3.57 0.41 18.37
C ARG A 65 2.26 1.15 18.61
N LEU A 66 1.85 1.21 19.88
CA LEU A 66 0.64 1.90 20.33
C LEU A 66 -0.64 1.36 19.67
N PHE A 67 -0.63 0.10 19.25
CA PHE A 67 -1.84 -0.60 18.83
C PHE A 67 -2.69 -0.94 20.05
N THR A 68 -3.99 -1.14 19.82
CA THR A 68 -4.90 -1.58 20.88
C THR A 68 -4.84 -3.10 20.98
N PRO A 69 -4.47 -3.69 22.13
CA PRO A 69 -4.40 -5.15 22.30
C PRO A 69 -5.80 -5.78 22.49
N ASP A 70 -6.76 -5.38 21.66
CA ASP A 70 -8.12 -5.90 21.60
C ASP A 70 -8.61 -5.84 20.14
N VAL A 71 -8.97 -7.00 19.60
CA VAL A 71 -9.45 -7.15 18.23
C VAL A 71 -10.76 -6.40 17.98
N ASN A 72 -11.61 -6.22 18.99
CA ASN A 72 -12.91 -5.55 18.84
C ASN A 72 -12.76 -4.02 18.81
N LEU A 73 -11.66 -3.50 19.34
CA LEU A 73 -11.35 -2.07 19.38
C LEU A 73 -10.34 -1.66 18.30
N THR A 74 -9.77 -2.63 17.57
CA THR A 74 -8.83 -2.41 16.48
C THR A 74 -9.55 -2.50 15.14
N LYS A 75 -9.35 -1.52 14.27
CA LYS A 75 -9.87 -1.55 12.90
C LYS A 75 -8.74 -1.45 11.90
N VAL A 76 -8.76 -2.36 10.91
CA VAL A 76 -7.89 -2.30 9.74
C VAL A 76 -8.73 -2.10 8.49
N THR A 77 -8.34 -1.17 7.63
CA THR A 77 -8.99 -0.97 6.33
C THR A 77 -7.97 -0.95 5.21
N PHE A 78 -8.29 -1.56 4.08
CA PHE A 78 -7.51 -1.54 2.84
C PHE A 78 -8.22 -0.61 1.85
N ASN A 79 -7.68 0.60 1.69
CA ASN A 79 -8.27 1.65 0.85
C ASN A 79 -9.78 1.86 1.13
N GLY A 80 -10.13 1.94 2.43
CA GLY A 80 -11.51 2.12 2.90
C GLY A 80 -12.32 0.82 3.06
N VAL A 81 -11.84 -0.32 2.56
CA VAL A 81 -12.52 -1.62 2.75
C VAL A 81 -12.09 -2.24 4.08
N ALA A 82 -13.05 -2.48 4.98
CA ALA A 82 -12.79 -3.08 6.28
C ALA A 82 -12.28 -4.52 6.16
N ALA A 83 -11.23 -4.84 6.90
CA ALA A 83 -10.66 -6.17 6.99
C ALA A 83 -10.97 -6.85 8.33
N THR A 84 -10.97 -8.18 8.32
CA THR A 84 -11.08 -8.97 9.54
C THR A 84 -9.74 -8.98 10.27
N VAL A 85 -9.73 -8.41 11.47
CA VAL A 85 -8.60 -8.50 12.41
C VAL A 85 -8.64 -9.87 13.09
N LEU A 86 -7.56 -10.64 12.96
CA LEU A 86 -7.43 -11.99 13.53
C LEU A 86 -6.78 -11.96 14.91
N THR A 87 -5.70 -11.18 15.06
CA THR A 87 -5.04 -10.93 16.35
C THR A 87 -4.64 -9.46 16.45
N ALA A 88 -4.61 -8.94 17.68
CA ALA A 88 -4.13 -7.59 17.97
C ALA A 88 -3.39 -7.58 19.32
N THR A 89 -2.17 -7.09 19.31
CA THR A 89 -1.34 -6.78 20.48
C THR A 89 -0.93 -5.32 20.41
N SER A 90 -0.16 -4.81 21.38
CA SER A 90 0.33 -3.42 21.34
C SER A 90 1.36 -3.14 20.24
N THR A 91 1.94 -4.19 19.64
CA THR A 91 3.03 -4.10 18.65
C THR A 91 2.80 -4.88 17.37
N GLU A 92 1.78 -5.73 17.30
CA GLU A 92 1.51 -6.58 16.15
C GLU A 92 0.01 -6.80 15.96
N ILE A 93 -0.44 -6.71 14.70
CA ILE A 93 -1.80 -7.06 14.26
C ILE A 93 -1.68 -8.07 13.12
N THR A 94 -2.48 -9.13 13.14
CA THR A 94 -2.68 -9.99 11.97
C THR A 94 -4.07 -9.79 11.40
N THR A 95 -4.17 -9.73 10.07
CA THR A 95 -5.41 -9.46 9.33
C THR A 95 -5.36 -10.18 7.99
N THR A 96 -6.48 -10.23 7.28
CA THR A 96 -6.53 -10.71 5.88
C THR A 96 -6.95 -9.60 4.93
N VAL A 97 -6.36 -9.55 3.73
CA VAL A 97 -6.83 -8.66 2.65
C VAL A 97 -8.31 -8.98 2.34
N PRO A 98 -9.23 -8.01 2.44
CA PRO A 98 -10.66 -8.26 2.26
C PRO A 98 -11.09 -8.32 0.79
N ALA A 99 -12.25 -8.92 0.52
CA ALA A 99 -12.88 -8.87 -0.79
C ALA A 99 -13.19 -7.42 -1.19
N GLY A 100 -12.91 -7.07 -2.44
CA GLY A 100 -13.13 -5.71 -2.95
C GLY A 100 -12.05 -4.69 -2.56
N ALA A 101 -10.98 -5.11 -1.87
CA ALA A 101 -9.83 -4.25 -1.62
C ALA A 101 -9.19 -3.77 -2.93
N SER A 102 -8.66 -2.55 -2.92
CA SER A 102 -7.87 -1.99 -4.02
C SER A 102 -6.57 -1.37 -3.51
N THR A 103 -5.59 -1.23 -4.39
CA THR A 103 -4.33 -0.52 -4.08
C THR A 103 -4.62 0.87 -3.53
N GLY A 104 -3.93 1.23 -2.44
CA GLY A 104 -4.12 2.50 -1.76
C GLY A 104 -3.51 2.47 -0.37
N THR A 105 -4.10 3.23 0.55
CA THR A 105 -3.61 3.28 1.94
C THR A 105 -4.29 2.21 2.78
N LEU A 106 -3.47 1.39 3.46
CA LEU A 106 -3.90 0.57 4.58
C LEU A 106 -3.87 1.43 5.84
N PHE A 107 -5.00 1.52 6.55
CA PHE A 107 -5.07 2.19 7.84
C PHE A 107 -5.24 1.20 8.98
N VAL A 108 -4.51 1.42 10.08
CA VAL A 108 -4.82 0.89 11.40
C VAL A 108 -5.42 2.02 12.22
N SER A 109 -6.57 1.79 12.87
CA SER A 109 -7.18 2.73 13.79
C SER A 109 -7.64 2.06 15.08
N LYS A 110 -7.73 2.85 16.16
CA LYS A 110 -8.23 2.41 17.47
C LYS A 110 -9.61 3.01 17.76
N GLY A 111 -10.29 2.49 18.78
CA GLY A 111 -11.57 3.02 19.26
C GLY A 111 -11.51 4.49 19.67
N GLY A 112 -12.67 5.15 19.68
CA GLY A 112 -12.82 6.58 19.97
C GLY A 112 -13.07 7.42 18.72
N VAL A 113 -12.80 8.72 18.79
CA VAL A 113 -12.86 9.63 17.64
C VAL A 113 -11.65 9.37 16.75
N VAL A 114 -11.87 9.06 15.48
CA VAL A 114 -10.81 8.73 14.51
C VAL A 114 -10.84 9.75 13.38
N TYR A 115 -9.67 10.30 13.05
CA TYR A 115 -9.47 11.09 11.84
C TYR A 115 -8.19 10.63 11.17
N CYS A 116 -8.31 10.14 9.93
CA CYS A 116 -7.17 9.65 9.17
C CYS A 116 -6.76 10.59 8.06
N ASP A 117 -5.50 10.97 8.12
CA ASP A 117 -4.81 11.71 7.08
C ASP A 117 -3.97 10.71 6.25
N PRO A 118 -4.17 10.60 4.92
CA PRO A 118 -3.35 9.78 4.04
C PRO A 118 -1.85 10.05 4.14
N ASP A 119 -1.45 11.26 4.55
CA ASP A 119 -0.06 11.67 4.70
C ASP A 119 0.48 11.44 6.12
N ASN A 120 -0.34 10.87 7.03
CA ASN A 120 -0.05 10.76 8.46
C ASN A 120 0.38 12.10 9.08
N GLY A 121 -0.25 13.20 8.66
CA GLY A 121 0.05 14.54 9.16
C GLY A 121 -0.40 14.77 10.60
N SER A 122 -0.10 15.96 11.10
CA SER A 122 -0.40 16.37 12.50
C SER A 122 -1.88 16.45 12.85
N ALA A 123 -2.77 16.38 11.85
CA ALA A 123 -4.22 16.33 12.05
C ALA A 123 -4.73 14.90 12.30
N ALA A 124 -3.94 13.86 11.96
CA ALA A 124 -4.31 12.48 12.21
C ALA A 124 -4.58 12.25 13.70
N SER A 125 -5.64 11.50 14.01
CA SER A 125 -5.94 11.07 15.37
C SER A 125 -6.45 9.64 15.37
N ASN A 126 -5.90 8.87 16.30
CA ASN A 126 -6.22 7.47 16.56
C ASN A 126 -6.06 6.56 15.33
N CYS A 127 -5.24 6.93 14.35
CA CYS A 127 -4.91 6.05 13.23
C CYS A 127 -3.58 6.35 12.56
N TYR A 128 -3.14 5.40 11.73
CA TYR A 128 -1.92 5.48 10.95
C TYR A 128 -2.08 4.71 9.64
N GLY A 129 -1.71 5.36 8.55
CA GLY A 129 -1.79 4.86 7.19
C GLY A 129 -0.43 4.43 6.65
N ARG A 130 -0.40 3.39 5.81
CA ARG A 130 0.77 3.07 4.98
C ARG A 130 0.29 2.54 3.65
N LYS A 131 1.02 2.84 2.58
CA LYS A 131 0.69 2.31 1.24
C LYS A 131 0.72 0.78 1.26
N PHE A 132 -0.29 0.17 0.65
CA PHE A 132 -0.40 -1.26 0.44
C PHE A 132 -0.83 -1.55 -0.99
N TYR A 133 -0.11 -2.45 -1.66
CA TYR A 133 -0.38 -2.83 -3.04
C TYR A 133 -1.26 -4.06 -3.10
N ILE A 134 -2.34 -3.97 -3.88
CA ILE A 134 -3.18 -5.12 -4.23
C ILE A 134 -2.59 -5.80 -5.46
N ASP A 135 -2.19 -7.05 -5.25
CA ASP A 135 -1.66 -7.95 -6.25
C ASP A 135 -2.76 -8.92 -6.69
N CYS A 136 -3.45 -8.56 -7.77
CA CYS A 136 -4.52 -9.35 -8.35
C CYS A 136 -4.03 -10.66 -8.95
N TYR A 137 -2.81 -10.70 -9.51
CA TYR A 137 -2.30 -11.92 -10.11
C TYR A 137 -2.11 -13.03 -9.07
N LYS A 138 -1.69 -12.69 -7.86
CA LYS A 138 -1.55 -13.63 -6.75
C LYS A 138 -2.88 -14.31 -6.36
N SER A 139 -4.03 -13.68 -6.62
CA SER A 139 -5.36 -14.33 -6.45
C SER A 139 -5.57 -15.51 -7.42
N PHE A 140 -4.77 -15.61 -8.49
CA PHE A 140 -4.78 -16.68 -9.48
C PHE A 140 -3.56 -17.61 -9.35
N ASN A 141 -3.04 -17.73 -8.13
CA ASN A 141 -2.00 -18.71 -7.75
C ASN A 141 -0.73 -18.64 -8.60
N ASN A 142 -0.41 -17.47 -9.17
CA ASN A 142 0.73 -17.27 -10.06
C ASN A 142 0.78 -18.29 -11.22
N GLN A 143 -0.39 -18.63 -11.78
CA GLN A 143 -0.58 -19.73 -12.73
C GLN A 143 0.26 -19.66 -14.02
N TYR A 144 0.80 -18.51 -14.37
CA TYR A 144 1.62 -18.28 -15.58
C TYR A 144 3.09 -17.99 -15.26
N GLY A 145 3.56 -18.37 -14.06
CA GLY A 145 4.93 -18.15 -13.58
C GLY A 145 5.17 -16.73 -13.09
N ASP A 146 6.43 -16.29 -13.13
CA ASP A 146 6.83 -14.96 -12.67
C ASP A 146 6.17 -13.84 -13.50
N GLU A 147 5.82 -12.74 -12.83
CA GLU A 147 5.29 -11.55 -13.49
C GLU A 147 6.35 -10.86 -14.35
N PHE A 148 5.98 -10.54 -15.58
CA PHE A 148 6.78 -9.68 -16.44
C PHE A 148 6.49 -8.21 -16.10
N GLY A 149 7.38 -7.63 -15.30
CA GLY A 149 7.34 -6.21 -14.93
C GLY A 149 7.87 -5.26 -16.00
N VAL A 150 7.12 -4.19 -16.28
CA VAL A 150 7.47 -3.07 -17.15
C VAL A 150 7.05 -1.77 -16.47
N SER A 151 7.89 -0.74 -16.52
CA SER A 151 7.60 0.54 -15.86
C SER A 151 7.76 1.69 -16.84
N TYR A 152 6.76 2.56 -16.90
CA TYR A 152 6.79 3.79 -17.70
C TYR A 152 8.05 4.62 -17.40
N PRO A 153 8.70 5.24 -18.41
CA PRO A 153 8.37 5.23 -19.85
C PRO A 153 9.08 4.12 -20.65
N ASN A 154 9.73 3.16 -19.98
CA ASN A 154 10.65 2.23 -20.63
C ASN A 154 9.92 1.04 -21.25
N SER A 155 10.14 0.77 -22.54
CA SER A 155 9.60 -0.43 -23.16
C SER A 155 10.37 -1.70 -22.78
N LYS A 156 9.73 -2.85 -22.90
CA LYS A 156 10.35 -4.15 -22.64
C LYS A 156 9.74 -5.25 -23.50
N THR A 157 10.58 -6.15 -23.98
CA THR A 157 10.19 -7.28 -24.84
C THR A 157 10.21 -8.59 -24.08
N PHE A 158 9.27 -9.48 -24.39
CA PHE A 158 9.28 -10.87 -23.99
C PHE A 158 8.97 -11.77 -25.19
N GLN A 159 9.28 -13.06 -25.06
CA GLN A 159 9.04 -14.06 -26.10
C GLN A 159 8.00 -15.08 -25.67
N ILE A 160 7.17 -15.47 -26.63
CA ILE A 160 6.34 -16.67 -26.58
C ILE A 160 7.05 -17.75 -27.40
N THR A 161 7.49 -18.82 -26.73
CA THR A 161 8.31 -19.88 -27.33
C THR A 161 7.50 -21.09 -27.82
N GLY A 162 6.32 -21.33 -27.26
CA GLY A 162 5.38 -22.37 -27.73
C GLY A 162 4.47 -21.87 -28.85
N GLN A 163 3.66 -22.77 -29.44
CA GLN A 163 2.66 -22.41 -30.46
C GLN A 163 1.74 -21.28 -29.98
N THR A 164 1.36 -21.33 -28.71
CA THR A 164 0.66 -20.27 -27.97
C THR A 164 1.23 -20.18 -26.56
N GLY A 165 1.15 -19.01 -25.93
CA GLY A 165 1.53 -18.86 -24.53
C GLY A 165 0.91 -17.63 -23.87
N THR A 166 0.68 -17.73 -22.57
CA THR A 166 0.16 -16.65 -21.73
C THR A 166 1.27 -16.08 -20.86
N LYS A 167 1.33 -14.76 -20.74
CA LYS A 167 2.20 -14.05 -19.80
C LYS A 167 1.39 -13.18 -18.87
N ALA A 168 1.71 -13.26 -17.57
CA ALA A 168 1.28 -12.29 -16.57
C ALA A 168 2.16 -11.05 -16.65
N LEU A 169 1.55 -9.90 -16.85
CA LEU A 169 2.23 -8.61 -16.97
C LEU A 169 1.90 -7.76 -15.76
N ARG A 170 2.91 -7.03 -15.27
CA ARG A 170 2.76 -5.94 -14.30
C ARG A 170 3.29 -4.66 -14.94
N ILE A 171 2.42 -3.68 -15.15
CA ILE A 171 2.73 -2.44 -15.86
C ILE A 171 2.57 -1.26 -14.91
N ASP A 172 3.68 -0.66 -14.51
CA ASP A 172 3.69 0.56 -13.69
C ASP A 172 3.50 1.77 -14.60
N LEU A 173 2.38 2.47 -14.42
CA LEU A 173 1.97 3.60 -15.26
C LEU A 173 2.70 4.90 -14.89
N ASN A 174 2.48 5.97 -15.66
CA ASN A 174 2.96 7.31 -15.35
C ASN A 174 2.30 7.84 -14.05
N PRO A 175 3.07 8.20 -13.00
CA PRO A 175 2.50 8.78 -11.78
C PRO A 175 1.92 10.19 -11.99
N ASP A 176 2.36 10.90 -13.02
CA ASP A 176 2.05 12.32 -13.24
C ASP A 176 0.88 12.55 -14.21
N GLY A 177 0.27 11.50 -14.76
CA GLY A 177 -0.81 11.69 -15.73
C GLY A 177 -1.32 10.43 -16.42
N PRO A 178 -2.20 10.60 -17.42
CA PRO A 178 -2.70 9.48 -18.20
C PRO A 178 -1.56 8.76 -18.94
N THR A 179 -1.74 7.47 -19.19
CA THR A 179 -0.75 6.63 -19.87
C THR A 179 -1.42 5.83 -20.97
N ASN A 180 -0.85 5.85 -22.17
CA ASN A 180 -1.17 4.88 -23.21
C ASN A 180 -0.17 3.72 -23.13
N VAL A 181 -0.68 2.50 -23.25
CA VAL A 181 0.12 1.27 -23.24
C VAL A 181 -0.15 0.53 -24.53
N LYS A 182 0.87 0.36 -25.36
CA LYS A 182 0.79 -0.47 -26.56
C LYS A 182 1.33 -1.86 -26.27
N ILE A 183 0.57 -2.88 -26.67
CA ILE A 183 0.95 -4.30 -26.55
C ILE A 183 1.19 -4.83 -27.96
N ALA A 184 2.43 -4.80 -28.44
CA ALA A 184 2.78 -5.17 -29.80
C ALA A 184 3.34 -6.59 -29.86
N CYS A 185 2.53 -7.56 -30.31
CA CYS A 185 3.00 -8.92 -30.61
C CYS A 185 3.13 -9.15 -32.12
N ASP A 186 3.98 -10.11 -32.50
CA ASP A 186 4.13 -10.58 -33.89
C ASP A 186 2.84 -11.25 -34.42
N THR A 187 1.99 -11.73 -33.52
CA THR A 187 0.69 -12.36 -33.81
C THR A 187 -0.47 -11.58 -33.19
N LEU A 188 -1.68 -11.88 -33.64
CA LEU A 188 -2.91 -11.47 -32.96
C LEU A 188 -2.90 -11.99 -31.52
N LEU A 189 -3.49 -11.23 -30.60
CA LEU A 189 -3.52 -11.55 -29.18
C LEU A 189 -4.93 -11.44 -28.60
N ILE A 190 -5.10 -12.09 -27.45
CA ILE A 190 -6.20 -11.85 -26.51
C ILE A 190 -5.60 -11.41 -25.18
N TYR A 191 -6.35 -10.67 -24.38
CA TYR A 191 -5.87 -10.24 -23.07
C TYR A 191 -6.98 -10.20 -22.02
N THR A 192 -6.58 -10.38 -20.76
CA THR A 192 -7.43 -10.21 -19.59
C THR A 192 -6.86 -9.07 -18.77
N LEU A 193 -7.61 -7.97 -18.64
CA LEU A 193 -7.23 -6.81 -17.84
C LEU A 193 -7.80 -6.93 -16.43
N PHE A 194 -6.96 -6.73 -15.41
CA PHE A 194 -7.42 -6.58 -14.04
C PHE A 194 -7.78 -5.13 -13.73
N SER A 195 -8.97 -4.93 -13.16
CA SER A 195 -9.34 -3.67 -12.50
C SER A 195 -8.59 -3.50 -11.16
N LYS A 196 -8.73 -2.31 -10.55
CA LYS A 196 -8.13 -1.99 -9.24
C LYS A 196 -8.60 -2.90 -8.10
N THR A 197 -9.76 -3.54 -8.25
CA THR A 197 -10.35 -4.49 -7.29
C THR A 197 -10.28 -5.93 -7.80
N CYS A 198 -9.41 -6.19 -8.79
CA CYS A 198 -9.14 -7.51 -9.37
C CYS A 198 -10.29 -8.17 -10.12
N SER A 199 -11.34 -7.42 -10.48
CA SER A 199 -12.30 -7.87 -11.49
C SER A 199 -11.61 -7.97 -12.86
N GLN A 200 -11.90 -9.04 -13.59
CA GLN A 200 -11.34 -9.31 -14.93
C GLN A 200 -12.22 -8.76 -16.04
N THR A 201 -11.60 -8.11 -17.02
CA THR A 201 -12.21 -7.80 -18.32
C THR A 201 -11.45 -8.58 -19.40
N ASN A 202 -12.13 -9.52 -20.05
CA ASN A 202 -11.55 -10.33 -21.13
C ASN A 202 -11.78 -9.66 -22.49
N VAL A 203 -10.73 -9.58 -23.29
CA VAL A 203 -10.79 -9.14 -24.68
C VAL A 203 -10.28 -10.27 -25.56
N GLY A 204 -11.19 -10.80 -26.35
CA GLY A 204 -10.97 -11.96 -27.19
C GLY A 204 -11.16 -13.29 -26.45
N THR A 205 -11.40 -14.36 -27.21
CA THR A 205 -11.50 -15.74 -26.69
C THR A 205 -10.76 -16.72 -27.57
N PHE A 206 -10.25 -17.82 -27.01
CA PHE A 206 -9.61 -18.88 -27.80
C PHE A 206 -10.56 -19.57 -28.79
N THR A 207 -11.87 -19.55 -28.53
CA THR A 207 -12.89 -20.20 -29.34
C THR A 207 -13.37 -19.38 -30.52
N ASP A 208 -13.08 -18.07 -30.54
CA ASP A 208 -13.52 -17.16 -31.60
C ASP A 208 -12.37 -16.22 -32.02
N THR A 209 -11.69 -16.58 -33.11
CA THR A 209 -10.55 -15.82 -33.64
C THR A 209 -10.93 -14.44 -34.19
N SER A 210 -12.22 -14.19 -34.47
CA SER A 210 -12.67 -12.87 -34.94
C SER A 210 -12.58 -11.79 -33.86
N THR A 211 -12.48 -12.21 -32.60
CA THR A 211 -12.38 -11.34 -31.42
C THR A 211 -10.93 -10.99 -31.05
N TRP A 212 -9.95 -11.56 -31.75
CA TRP A 212 -8.54 -11.32 -31.46
C TRP A 212 -8.11 -9.96 -31.99
N VAL A 213 -7.21 -9.30 -31.28
CA VAL A 213 -6.80 -7.93 -31.57
C VAL A 213 -5.35 -7.87 -32.03
N TYR A 214 -5.07 -6.97 -32.96
CA TYR A 214 -3.72 -6.71 -33.45
C TYR A 214 -3.16 -5.46 -32.79
N GLN A 215 -2.11 -5.65 -32.00
CA GLN A 215 -1.31 -4.57 -31.40
C GLN A 215 -2.13 -3.44 -30.72
N PRO A 216 -3.00 -3.76 -29.75
CA PRO A 216 -3.88 -2.76 -29.14
C PRO A 216 -3.10 -1.69 -28.36
N THR A 217 -3.64 -0.48 -28.35
CA THR A 217 -3.23 0.59 -27.43
C THR A 217 -4.33 0.79 -26.40
N LEU A 218 -4.00 0.65 -25.12
CA LEU A 218 -4.89 0.80 -23.98
C LEU A 218 -4.63 2.14 -23.29
N SER A 219 -5.67 2.91 -23.02
CA SER A 219 -5.56 4.21 -22.35
C SER A 219 -6.00 4.12 -20.89
N PHE A 220 -5.13 4.57 -20.00
CA PHE A 220 -5.38 4.61 -18.56
C PHE A 220 -5.42 6.06 -18.07
N PRO A 221 -6.57 6.55 -17.56
CA PRO A 221 -6.74 7.96 -17.19
C PRO A 221 -6.12 8.32 -15.83
N SER A 222 -5.74 7.32 -15.04
CA SER A 222 -5.19 7.51 -13.70
C SER A 222 -4.03 6.55 -13.46
N TYR A 223 -3.03 6.99 -12.70
CA TYR A 223 -1.94 6.15 -12.23
C TYR A 223 -2.43 5.03 -11.31
N TYR A 224 -2.00 3.80 -11.61
CA TYR A 224 -1.94 2.63 -10.73
C TYR A 224 -1.12 1.56 -11.45
N THR A 225 -0.60 0.56 -10.74
CA THR A 225 0.02 -0.59 -11.41
C THR A 225 -1.08 -1.48 -11.99
N VAL A 226 -1.04 -1.67 -13.31
CA VAL A 226 -1.95 -2.53 -14.04
C VAL A 226 -1.39 -3.94 -14.07
N GLN A 227 -2.22 -4.92 -13.77
CA GLN A 227 -1.90 -6.32 -14.01
C GLN A 227 -2.78 -6.84 -15.15
N MET A 228 -2.23 -7.72 -15.98
CA MET A 228 -2.99 -8.35 -17.06
C MET A 228 -2.40 -9.69 -17.48
N PHE A 229 -3.21 -10.49 -18.15
CA PHE A 229 -2.75 -11.64 -18.92
C PHE A 229 -2.75 -11.29 -20.39
N VAL A 230 -1.67 -11.60 -21.09
CA VAL A 230 -1.61 -11.52 -22.54
C VAL A 230 -1.35 -12.92 -23.06
N THR A 231 -2.20 -13.38 -23.98
CA THR A 231 -1.98 -14.62 -24.72
C THR A 231 -1.80 -14.32 -26.19
N ALA A 232 -0.71 -14.81 -26.76
CA ALA A 232 -0.39 -14.67 -28.17
C ALA A 232 0.20 -15.99 -28.72
N GLY A 233 0.35 -16.06 -30.04
CA GLY A 233 1.10 -17.12 -30.71
C GLY A 233 2.62 -16.96 -30.54
N GLN A 234 3.37 -17.93 -31.06
CA GLN A 234 4.84 -17.89 -31.08
C GLN A 234 5.37 -16.59 -31.70
N GLY A 235 6.33 -15.95 -31.03
CA GLY A 235 6.94 -14.71 -31.50
C GLY A 235 7.35 -13.78 -30.37
N ASN A 236 7.72 -12.55 -30.72
CA ASN A 236 8.04 -11.49 -29.79
C ASN A 236 6.78 -10.69 -29.46
N CYS A 237 6.75 -10.18 -28.22
CA CYS A 237 5.80 -9.18 -27.76
C CYS A 237 6.56 -8.05 -27.06
N GLU A 238 6.19 -6.81 -27.33
CA GLU A 238 6.72 -5.62 -26.68
C GLU A 238 5.60 -4.86 -25.96
N ILE A 239 5.88 -4.41 -24.74
CA ILE A 239 5.07 -3.43 -24.03
C ILE A 239 5.78 -2.08 -24.15
N SER A 240 5.09 -1.08 -24.70
CA SER A 240 5.63 0.28 -24.90
C SER A 240 4.62 1.37 -24.56
N PHE A 241 5.09 2.61 -24.48
CA PHE A 241 4.33 3.77 -24.02
C PHE A 241 4.33 4.88 -25.08
N PRO A 242 3.41 4.85 -26.06
CA PRO A 242 3.31 5.84 -27.14
C PRO A 242 2.59 7.14 -26.74
#